data_AF-A0A931PPL9-F1
#
_entry.id   AF-A0A931PPL9-F1
#
_cell.length_a   1.000
_cell.length_b   1.000
_cell.length_c   1.000
_cell.angle_alpha   90.00
_cell.angle_beta   90.00
_cell.angle_gamma   90.00
#
_symmetry.space_group_name_H-M   'P 1'
#
loop_
_entity.id
_entity.type
_entity.pdbx_description
1 polymer ?
#
loop_
_entity_poly.entity_id
_entity_poly.type
_entity_poly.pdbx_seq_one_letter_code
_entity_poly.pdbx_strand_id
1 'polypeptide(L)' 'MILVRHEAVAALGMSAMELMAVVGDPAVIDRAGVAPGDQVRLAVRQRDADLLLIRIEKSGR' A
#
# COMPACT_ATOMS: atom_id res chain seq x y z
N MET A 1 8.23 -3.94 -5.00
CA MET A 1 7.21 -2.89 -5.26
C MET A 1 5.87 -3.58 -5.42
N ILE A 2 4.80 -3.01 -4.87
CA ILE A 2 3.42 -3.49 -5.04
C ILE A 2 2.55 -2.37 -5.60
N LEU A 3 1.50 -2.74 -6.34
CA LEU A 3 0.49 -1.82 -6.82
C LEU A 3 -0.77 -2.00 -5.98
N VAL A 4 -1.32 -0.89 -5.51
CA VAL A 4 -2.51 -0.88 -4.65
C VAL A 4 -3.57 0.00 -5.28
N ARG A 5 -4.76 -0.55 -5.51
CA ARG A 5 -5.95 0.26 -5.73
C ARG A 5 -6.40 0.79 -4.38
N HIS A 6 -6.42 2.11 -4.22
CA HIS A 6 -6.82 2.74 -2.97
C HIS A 6 -8.05 3.62 -3.18
N GLU A 7 -8.88 3.71 -2.15
CA GLU A 7 -9.89 4.77 -2.07
C GLU A 7 -9.21 6.14 -1.91
N ALA A 8 -9.94 7.23 -2.16
CA ALA A 8 -9.38 8.57 -2.03
C ALA A 8 -8.69 8.75 -0.66
N VAL A 9 -7.39 9.04 -0.66
CA VAL A 9 -6.62 9.28 0.56
C VAL A 9 -6.50 10.78 0.77
N ALA A 10 -7.47 11.36 1.47
CA ALA A 10 -7.55 12.80 1.72
C ALA A 10 -6.26 13.38 2.33
N ALA A 11 -5.60 12.62 3.23
CA ALA A 11 -4.35 13.03 3.88
C ALA A 11 -3.17 13.19 2.91
N LEU A 12 -3.24 12.57 1.73
CA LEU A 12 -2.23 12.68 0.67
C LEU A 12 -2.70 13.57 -0.50
N GLY A 13 -3.88 14.20 -0.39
CA GLY A 13 -4.49 14.96 -1.48
C GLY A 13 -4.81 14.09 -2.72
N MET A 14 -4.89 12.77 -2.54
CA MET A 14 -5.05 11.82 -3.64
C MET A 14 -6.54 11.51 -3.85
N SER A 15 -7.04 11.86 -5.04
CA SER A 15 -8.34 11.37 -5.52
C SER A 15 -8.33 9.85 -5.64
N ALA A 16 -9.51 9.23 -5.71
CA ALA A 16 -9.59 7.81 -6.06
C ALA A 16 -8.90 7.60 -7.41
N MET A 17 -7.75 6.92 -7.38
CA MET A 17 -6.94 6.58 -8.55
C MET A 17 -6.90 5.07 -8.67
N GLU A 18 -6.76 4.56 -9.90
CA GLU A 18 -6.82 3.11 -10.12
C GLU A 18 -5.66 2.37 -9.46
N LEU A 19 -4.43 2.94 -9.42
CA LEU A 19 -3.24 2.25 -8.90
C LEU A 19 -2.21 3.22 -8.30
N MET A 20 -1.74 2.90 -7.10
CA MET A 20 -0.64 3.55 -6.38
C MET A 20 0.55 2.59 -6.24
N ALA A 21 1.73 3.04 -6.64
CA ALA A 21 2.97 2.30 -6.44
C ALA A 21 3.49 2.48 -5.02
N VAL A 22 3.70 1.36 -4.32
CA VAL A 22 4.30 1.35 -2.98
C VAL A 22 5.59 0.55 -3.02
N VAL A 23 6.67 1.21 -2.61
CA VAL A 23 7.99 0.62 -2.51
C VAL A 23 8.15 0.05 -1.10
N GLY A 24 8.46 -1.23 -1.01
CA GLY A 24 8.63 -1.91 0.27
C GLY A 24 9.69 -3.00 0.18
N ASP A 25 10.23 -3.36 1.34
CA ASP A 25 11.13 -4.50 1.48
C ASP A 25 10.37 -5.80 1.12
N PRO A 26 10.87 -6.61 0.17
CA PRO A 26 10.27 -7.89 -0.19
C PRO A 26 9.99 -8.80 1.01
N ALA A 27 10.91 -8.86 1.99
CA ALA A 27 10.74 -9.72 3.16
C ALA A 27 9.56 -9.30 4.06
N VAL A 28 9.22 -8.00 4.08
CA VAL A 28 8.06 -7.49 4.82
C VAL A 28 6.76 -7.88 4.11
N ILE A 29 6.74 -7.77 2.78
CA ILE A 29 5.57 -8.11 1.96
C ILE A 29 5.30 -9.61 2.02
N ASP A 30 6.34 -10.44 1.86
CA ASP A 30 6.23 -11.90 1.88
C ASP A 30 5.71 -12.41 3.23
N ARG A 31 6.20 -11.84 4.34
CA ARG A 31 5.73 -12.18 5.70
C ARG A 31 4.27 -11.81 5.95
N ALA A 32 3.76 -10.79 5.27
CA ALA A 32 2.35 -10.41 5.40
C ALA A 32 1.40 -11.40 4.68
N GLY A 33 1.94 -12.27 3.81
CA GLY A 33 1.18 -13.30 3.11
C GLY A 33 0.07 -12.75 2.22
N VAL A 34 0.23 -11.51 1.74
CA VAL A 34 -0.74 -10.82 0.88
C VAL A 34 -0.63 -11.28 -0.57
N ALA A 35 -1.76 -11.34 -1.25
CA ALA A 35 -1.87 -11.68 -2.65
C ALA A 35 -2.65 -10.60 -3.42
N PRO A 36 -2.45 -10.48 -4.75
CA PRO A 36 -3.30 -9.63 -5.59
C PRO A 36 -4.79 -9.96 -5.39
N GLY A 37 -5.60 -8.93 -5.17
CA GLY A 37 -7.02 -9.08 -4.85
C GLY A 37 -7.36 -9.02 -3.36
N ASP A 38 -6.38 -9.20 -2.46
CA ASP A 38 -6.60 -9.04 -1.03
C ASP A 38 -6.95 -7.58 -0.69
N GLN A 39 -7.94 -7.41 0.19
CA GLN A 39 -8.14 -6.13 0.86
C GLN A 39 -7.12 -5.98 1.99
N VAL A 40 -6.37 -4.89 1.98
CA VAL A 40 -5.26 -4.67 2.92
C VAL A 40 -5.38 -3.31 3.59
N ARG A 41 -4.87 -3.23 4.83
CA ARG A 41 -4.55 -1.97 5.48
C ARG A 41 -3.07 -1.70 5.30
N LEU A 42 -2.75 -0.49 4.87
CA LEU A 42 -1.39 -0.05 4.60
C LEU A 42 -1.08 1.19 5.43
N ALA A 43 0.12 1.20 6.01
CA ALA A 43 0.76 2.42 6.47
C ALA A 43 1.93 2.72 5.52
N VAL A 44 1.91 3.91 4.93
CA VAL A 44 2.96 4.39 4.03
C VAL A 44 3.50 5.72 4.52
N ARG A 45 4.73 6.04 4.14
CA ARG A 45 5.33 7.37 4.30
C ARG A 45 5.85 7.85 2.96
N GLN A 46 5.49 9.06 2.60
CA GLN A 46 6.03 9.72 1.42
C GLN A 46 7.49 10.11 1.65
N ARG A 47 8.33 9.82 0.67
CA ARG A 47 9.71 10.30 0.57
C ARG A 47 9.96 10.69 -0.88
N ASP A 48 10.09 11.99 -1.11
CA ASP A 48 10.22 12.56 -2.45
C ASP A 48 9.05 12.10 -3.36
N ALA A 49 9.34 11.40 -4.45
CA ALA A 49 8.35 10.85 -5.37
C ALA A 49 7.81 9.47 -4.94
N ASP A 50 8.42 8.82 -3.94
CA ASP A 50 8.10 7.45 -3.56
C ASP A 50 7.20 7.37 -2.34
N LEU A 51 6.37 6.33 -2.30
CA LEU A 51 5.63 5.91 -1.11
C LEU A 51 6.29 4.67 -0.54
N LEU A 52 6.92 4.84 0.62
CA LEU A 52 7.60 3.77 1.33
C LEU A 52 6.64 3.02 2.25
N LEU A 53 6.63 1.70 2.14
CA LEU A 53 5.85 0.82 2.99
C LEU A 53 6.42 0.81 4.42
N ILE A 54 5.57 1.13 5.40
CA ILE A 54 5.88 0.96 6.82
C ILE A 54 5.27 -0.33 7.35
N ARG A 55 4.00 -0.60 6.99
CA ARG A 55 3.25 -1.77 7.44
C ARG A 55 2.20 -2.15 6.41
N ILE A 56 1.98 -3.45 6.24
CA ILE A 56 0.88 -4.02 5.48
C ILE A 56 0.28 -5.17 6.27
N GLU A 57 -1.05 -5.25 6.28
CA GLU A 57 -1.80 -6.34 6.91
C GLU A 57 -3.08 -6.59 6.12
N LYS A 58 -3.54 -7.85 6.07
CA LYS A 58 -4.85 -8.16 5.49
C LYS A 58 -5.95 -7.54 6.35
N SER A 59 -6.89 -6.87 5.70
CA SER A 59 -8.12 -6.45 6.35
C SER A 59 -8.99 -7.69 6.51
N GLY A 60 -9.15 -8.21 7.74
CA GLY A 60 -10.12 -9.27 7.99
C GLY A 60 -11.54 -8.70 7.96
N ARG A 61 -12.53 -9.36 7.34
CA ARG A 61 -12.64 -10.79 7.00
C ARG A 61 -12.64 -11.06 5.50
#